data_AF-A0A4P2R3T3-F1
#
_entry.id   AF-A0A4P2R3T3-F1
#
_cell.length_a   1.000
_cell.length_b   1.000
_cell.length_c   1.000
_cell.angle_alpha   90.00
_cell.angle_beta   90.00
_cell.angle_gamma   90.00
#
_symmetry.space_group_name_H-M   'P 1'
#
loop_
_entity.id
_entity.type
_entity.pdbx_description
1 polymer ?
#
loop_
_entity_poly.entity_id
_entity_poly.type
_entity_poly.pdbx_seq_one_letter_code
_entity_poly.pdbx_strand_id
1 'polypeptide(L)'
;MDPKPTGAALLLAPAARGGAAARLPPAELRQARFPAVDEHLVAPEVTRDELIRGRKVVAAPALEPHAEQQVRLDFLIAPHLQPGYIGAADLITRVAEGSDFATDLSIRKAGIDPATGRRYLEELSFEIVNEQSMHDVREKAEDLVARGVRRVFAIFVKRDGVAEWSAAEGRFVPLAPDAMIEDPSLVRPVPVRALLDGAAAEREVVRALERKGNPEIEAIKARERQAALDEGRRAGLDEGRRAGLDDGQRAVLLRQLRARFGDVPEGRREQVLAASGERLAGWAERILTATTLDELFEG
;
A
#
# COMPACT_ATOMS: atom_id res chain seq x y z
N MET A 1 15.32 -75.62 38.35
CA MET A 1 13.87 -75.35 38.31
C MET A 1 13.73 -73.85 38.41
N ASP A 2 13.85 -73.16 37.26
CA ASP A 2 13.67 -71.72 37.16
C ASP A 2 12.47 -71.46 36.23
N PRO A 3 11.51 -70.63 36.65
CA PRO A 3 10.27 -70.45 35.92
C PRO A 3 10.47 -69.53 34.70
N LYS A 4 9.89 -69.94 33.55
CA LYS A 4 9.77 -69.08 32.37
C LYS A 4 8.87 -67.87 32.68
N PRO A 5 9.29 -66.63 32.36
CA PRO A 5 8.37 -65.51 32.33
C PRO A 5 7.56 -65.52 31.03
N THR A 6 6.25 -65.65 31.22
CA THR A 6 5.17 -65.38 30.27
C THR A 6 5.04 -63.89 29.99
N GLY A 7 4.79 -63.52 28.73
CA GLY A 7 4.22 -62.22 28.37
C GLY A 7 4.97 -61.48 27.28
N ALA A 8 4.60 -61.72 26.02
CA ALA A 8 4.96 -60.82 24.92
C ALA A 8 4.21 -59.50 25.10
N ALA A 9 4.91 -58.45 25.52
CA ALA A 9 4.38 -57.09 25.51
C ALA A 9 4.41 -56.57 24.06
N LEU A 10 3.25 -56.56 23.41
CA LEU A 10 3.01 -55.81 22.18
C LEU A 10 3.24 -54.31 22.45
N LEU A 11 4.32 -53.76 21.90
CA LEU A 11 4.54 -52.31 21.83
C LEU A 11 3.62 -51.73 20.76
N LEU A 12 2.48 -51.18 21.18
CA LEU A 12 1.65 -50.31 20.35
C LEU A 12 2.29 -48.92 20.31
N ALA A 13 2.57 -48.42 19.10
CA ALA A 13 3.05 -47.05 18.89
C ALA A 13 2.00 -46.02 19.38
N PRO A 14 2.40 -44.93 20.04
CA PRO A 14 1.46 -43.90 20.44
C PRO A 14 0.92 -43.17 19.21
N ALA A 15 -0.40 -42.98 19.19
CA ALA A 15 -1.13 -42.28 18.13
C ALA A 15 -0.66 -40.82 17.98
N ALA A 16 -0.45 -40.41 16.74
CA ALA A 16 -0.14 -39.03 16.37
C ALA A 16 -1.27 -38.09 16.82
N ARG A 17 -1.01 -37.29 17.85
CA ARG A 17 -1.84 -36.13 18.21
C ARG A 17 -1.09 -34.86 17.87
N GLY A 18 -1.69 -34.13 16.92
CA GLY A 18 -1.72 -32.67 16.76
C GLY A 18 -0.47 -31.88 17.12
N GLY A 19 0.15 -31.28 16.10
CA GLY A 19 1.22 -30.29 16.27
C GLY A 19 0.83 -29.22 17.28
N ALA A 20 1.55 -29.20 18.40
CA ALA A 20 1.48 -28.11 19.35
C ALA A 20 2.07 -26.86 18.67
N ALA A 21 1.22 -25.90 18.33
CA ALA A 21 1.67 -24.54 18.12
C ALA A 21 2.49 -24.12 19.35
N ALA A 22 3.76 -23.74 19.14
CA ALA A 22 4.63 -23.26 20.20
C ALA A 22 3.96 -22.04 20.86
N ARG A 23 3.31 -22.25 22.01
CA ARG A 23 2.77 -21.14 22.80
C ARG A 23 3.96 -20.41 23.41
N LEU A 24 4.12 -19.14 23.04
CA LEU A 24 5.04 -18.23 23.72
C LEU A 24 4.68 -18.21 25.22
N PRO A 25 5.68 -18.18 26.13
CA PRO A 25 5.42 -18.14 27.56
C PRO A 25 4.62 -16.87 27.95
N PRO A 26 3.84 -16.94 29.05
CA PRO A 26 3.11 -15.80 29.61
C PRO A 26 4.02 -14.57 29.78
N ALA A 27 3.46 -13.37 29.59
CA ALA A 27 4.19 -12.09 29.66
C ALA A 27 4.96 -11.90 30.99
N GLU A 28 4.41 -12.41 32.10
CA GLU A 28 5.01 -12.35 33.44
C GLU A 28 6.38 -13.06 33.53
N LEU A 29 6.58 -14.17 32.81
CA LEU A 29 7.88 -14.88 32.78
C LEU A 29 8.91 -14.19 31.88
N ARG A 30 8.48 -13.37 30.90
CA ARG A 30 9.38 -12.57 30.06
C ARG A 30 9.89 -11.32 30.80
N GLN A 31 9.06 -10.70 31.64
CA GLN A 31 9.47 -9.56 32.46
C GLN A 31 10.58 -9.91 33.47
N ALA A 32 10.58 -11.14 34.02
CA ALA A 32 11.66 -11.58 34.93
C ALA A 32 13.00 -11.83 34.21
N ARG A 33 13.00 -11.94 32.87
CA ARG A 33 14.17 -12.34 32.07
C ARG A 33 14.93 -11.15 31.47
N PHE A 34 14.31 -9.98 31.37
CA PHE A 34 14.85 -8.86 30.62
C PHE A 34 14.70 -7.53 31.38
N PRO A 35 15.69 -6.62 31.30
CA PRO A 35 15.58 -5.26 31.85
C PRO A 35 14.46 -4.46 31.14
N ALA A 36 14.01 -3.36 31.74
CA ALA A 36 13.00 -2.50 31.12
C ALA A 36 13.50 -1.93 29.78
N VAL A 37 12.61 -1.83 28.79
CA VAL A 37 12.96 -1.44 27.40
C VAL A 37 13.59 -0.05 27.28
N ASP A 38 13.30 0.83 28.23
CA ASP A 38 13.67 2.24 28.32
C ASP A 38 14.72 2.52 29.41
N GLU A 39 15.33 1.48 29.98
CA GLU A 39 16.59 1.63 30.72
C GLU A 39 17.75 1.81 29.73
N HIS A 40 18.82 2.50 30.14
CA HIS A 40 19.96 2.69 29.26
C HIS A 40 21.29 2.43 29.98
N LEU A 41 22.20 1.70 29.32
CA LEU A 41 23.60 1.56 29.70
C LEU A 41 24.48 2.66 29.11
N VAL A 42 24.03 3.27 28.02
CA VAL A 42 24.66 4.45 27.43
C VAL A 42 23.91 5.71 27.85
N ALA A 43 24.37 6.87 27.38
CA ALA A 43 23.68 8.14 27.56
C ALA A 43 23.03 8.56 26.23
N PRO A 44 21.74 8.21 25.99
CA PRO A 44 21.02 8.64 24.81
C PRO A 44 21.02 10.16 24.68
N GLU A 45 20.94 10.67 23.44
CA GLU A 45 20.91 12.10 23.12
C GLU A 45 22.17 12.91 23.55
N VAL A 46 23.15 12.25 24.18
CA VAL A 46 24.43 12.84 24.58
C VAL A 46 25.58 12.19 23.83
N THR A 47 25.58 10.86 23.75
CA THR A 47 26.56 10.09 22.97
C THR A 47 25.89 9.33 21.84
N ARG A 48 26.70 8.82 20.92
CA ARG A 48 26.28 7.85 19.91
C ARG A 48 26.75 6.44 20.26
N ASP A 49 26.96 6.19 21.55
CA ASP A 49 27.42 4.89 22.00
C ASP A 49 26.26 3.91 21.95
N GLU A 50 26.59 2.68 21.62
CA GLU A 50 25.73 1.51 21.74
C GLU A 50 26.49 0.43 22.50
N LEU A 51 25.77 -0.48 23.15
CA LEU A 51 26.34 -1.72 23.66
C LEU A 51 25.71 -2.91 22.96
N ILE A 52 26.55 -3.82 22.48
CA ILE A 52 26.14 -5.10 21.94
C ILE A 52 26.87 -6.16 22.77
N ARG A 53 26.14 -6.90 23.62
CA ARG A 53 26.68 -7.96 24.49
C ARG A 53 27.89 -7.52 25.32
N GLY A 54 27.82 -6.31 25.88
CA GLY A 54 28.86 -5.72 26.72
C GLY A 54 29.96 -5.00 25.94
N ARG A 55 30.03 -5.16 24.62
CA ARG A 55 30.98 -4.46 23.76
C ARG A 55 30.41 -3.10 23.37
N LYS A 56 31.16 -2.05 23.69
CA LYS A 56 30.85 -0.69 23.24
C LYS A 56 31.09 -0.56 21.74
N VAL A 57 30.08 -0.09 21.03
CA VAL A 57 30.09 0.26 19.61
C VAL A 57 29.68 1.74 19.50
N VAL A 58 30.03 2.41 18.41
CA VAL A 58 29.60 3.79 18.15
C VAL A 58 28.75 3.79 16.89
N ALA A 59 27.52 4.29 17.00
CA ALA A 59 26.66 4.61 15.87
C ALA A 59 27.27 5.80 15.11
N ALA A 60 28.11 5.49 14.12
CA ALA A 60 28.78 6.50 13.32
C ALA A 60 27.75 7.27 12.47
N PRO A 61 27.96 8.56 12.19
CA PRO A 61 27.17 9.27 11.19
C PRO A 61 27.22 8.53 9.84
N ALA A 62 26.10 8.53 9.13
CA ALA A 62 25.96 7.89 7.84
C ALA A 62 26.67 8.67 6.71
N LEU A 63 27.24 7.94 5.75
CA LEU A 63 27.58 8.45 4.42
C LEU A 63 26.34 8.42 3.52
N GLU A 64 26.42 9.10 2.37
CA GLU A 64 25.33 9.36 1.43
C GLU A 64 24.45 8.12 1.16
N PRO A 65 25.01 6.93 0.85
CA PRO A 65 24.17 5.77 0.51
C PRO A 65 23.26 5.32 1.66
N HIS A 66 23.74 5.41 2.90
CA HIS A 66 22.94 5.05 4.07
C HIS A 66 21.98 6.17 4.47
N ALA A 67 22.44 7.43 4.41
CA ALA A 67 21.63 8.59 4.76
C ALA A 67 20.41 8.73 3.83
N GLU A 68 20.59 8.54 2.52
CA GLU A 68 19.50 8.58 1.54
C GLU A 68 18.55 7.39 1.69
N GLN A 69 19.09 6.20 1.98
CA GLN A 69 18.28 5.00 2.21
C GLN A 69 17.41 5.14 3.46
N GLN A 70 17.90 5.80 4.52
CA GLN A 70 17.13 6.10 5.73
C GLN A 70 15.89 6.93 5.40
N VAL A 71 16.07 8.04 4.67
CA VAL A 71 14.95 8.92 4.27
C VAL A 71 13.90 8.14 3.47
N ARG A 72 14.33 7.28 2.55
CA ARG A 72 13.42 6.44 1.75
C ARG A 72 12.67 5.45 2.61
N LEU A 73 13.35 4.77 3.52
CA LEU A 73 12.76 3.80 4.45
C LEU A 73 11.68 4.46 5.30
N ASP A 74 11.99 5.60 5.91
CA ASP A 74 11.07 6.35 6.77
C ASP A 74 9.85 6.85 5.98
N PHE A 75 10.10 7.43 4.80
CA PHE A 75 9.06 7.90 3.89
C PHE A 75 8.10 6.78 3.46
N LEU A 76 8.63 5.59 3.18
CA LEU A 76 7.83 4.44 2.79
C LEU A 76 7.02 3.90 3.97
N ILE A 77 7.65 3.67 5.12
CA ILE A 77 7.02 2.92 6.20
C ILE A 77 5.98 3.76 6.95
N ALA A 78 6.22 5.05 7.20
CA ALA A 78 5.29 5.86 8.01
C ALA A 78 3.85 5.88 7.45
N PRO A 79 3.60 6.06 6.14
CA PRO A 79 2.27 5.93 5.55
C PRO A 79 1.68 4.52 5.63
N HIS A 80 2.50 3.47 5.74
CA HIS A 80 2.04 2.09 5.84
C HIS A 80 1.59 1.66 7.24
N LEU A 81 1.91 2.42 8.29
CA LEU A 81 1.59 2.02 9.67
C LEU A 81 0.08 1.90 9.92
N GLN A 82 -0.36 0.76 10.45
CA GLN A 82 -1.73 0.54 10.90
C GLN A 82 -2.06 1.48 12.07
N PRO A 83 -3.29 2.05 12.16
CA PRO A 83 -3.71 2.82 13.33
C PRO A 83 -3.45 2.07 14.63
N GLY A 84 -2.83 2.76 15.61
CA GLY A 84 -2.38 2.15 16.86
C GLY A 84 -0.91 1.70 16.86
N TYR A 85 -0.24 1.72 15.70
CA TYR A 85 1.21 1.53 15.59
C TYR A 85 1.93 2.84 15.27
N ILE A 86 3.19 2.92 15.68
CA ILE A 86 4.11 4.03 15.44
C ILE A 86 5.45 3.50 14.95
N GLY A 87 6.06 4.21 14.01
CA GLY A 87 7.43 4.01 13.56
C GLY A 87 8.36 4.90 14.38
N ALA A 88 9.52 4.38 14.74
CA ALA A 88 10.54 5.12 15.49
C ALA A 88 11.91 4.87 14.88
N ALA A 89 12.52 5.93 14.36
CA ALA A 89 13.89 5.94 13.88
C ALA A 89 14.85 6.15 15.07
N ASP A 90 16.01 5.51 15.02
CA ASP A 90 17.08 5.62 16.04
C ASP A 90 16.60 5.40 17.49
N LEU A 91 15.56 4.60 17.67
CA LEU A 91 15.02 4.32 19.00
C LEU A 91 15.94 3.36 19.74
N ILE A 92 16.73 3.90 20.66
CA ILE A 92 17.55 3.08 21.53
C ILE A 92 16.68 2.22 22.45
N THR A 93 17.04 0.94 22.52
CA THR A 93 16.31 -0.07 23.26
C THR A 93 17.27 -0.90 24.09
N ARG A 94 16.92 -1.07 25.36
CA ARG A 94 17.59 -2.03 26.23
C ARG A 94 17.24 -3.46 25.82
N VAL A 95 17.97 -4.04 24.89
CA VAL A 95 17.54 -5.33 24.31
C VAL A 95 17.86 -6.53 25.23
N ALA A 96 18.99 -6.50 25.94
CA ALA A 96 19.40 -7.56 26.85
C ALA A 96 20.20 -6.97 28.02
N GLU A 97 20.65 -7.78 28.98
CA GLU A 97 21.51 -7.30 30.08
C GLU A 97 22.83 -6.67 29.57
N GLY A 98 23.40 -7.21 28.50
CA GLY A 98 24.60 -6.66 27.87
C GLY A 98 24.33 -5.73 26.68
N SER A 99 23.08 -5.56 26.26
CA SER A 99 22.77 -4.93 24.96
C SER A 99 21.82 -3.74 25.13
N ASP A 100 22.22 -2.61 24.56
CA ASP A 100 21.51 -1.33 24.57
C ASP A 100 21.90 -0.56 23.31
N PHE A 101 21.06 -0.64 22.29
CA PHE A 101 21.37 -0.14 20.95
C PHE A 101 20.10 0.33 20.24
N ALA A 102 20.27 1.13 19.19
CA ALA A 102 19.21 1.52 18.30
C ALA A 102 19.24 0.69 17.01
N THR A 103 18.09 0.64 16.34
CA THR A 103 17.98 0.20 14.95
C THR A 103 17.50 1.36 14.11
N ASP A 104 17.87 1.39 12.83
CA ASP A 104 17.56 2.48 11.91
C ASP A 104 16.07 2.82 11.85
N LEU A 105 15.19 1.81 11.83
CA LEU A 105 13.76 1.99 12.00
C LEU A 105 13.15 0.82 12.75
N SER A 106 12.25 1.10 13.67
CA SER A 106 11.41 0.10 14.32
C SER A 106 9.92 0.43 14.24
N ILE A 107 9.07 -0.60 14.30
CA ILE A 107 7.61 -0.44 14.40
C ILE A 107 7.14 -1.06 15.71
N ARG A 108 6.37 -0.30 16.47
CA ARG A 108 5.79 -0.75 17.76
C ARG A 108 4.36 -0.25 17.92
N LYS A 109 3.64 -0.80 18.90
CA LYS A 109 2.38 -0.22 19.36
C LYS A 109 2.62 1.16 19.98
N ALA A 110 1.70 2.08 19.74
CA ALA A 110 1.68 3.38 20.39
C ALA A 110 1.24 3.26 21.85
N GLY A 111 1.66 4.22 22.69
CA GLY A 111 1.29 4.28 24.10
C GLY A 111 2.16 3.43 25.04
N ILE A 112 1.59 3.15 26.22
CA ILE A 112 2.22 2.44 27.33
C ILE A 112 1.63 1.03 27.45
N ASP A 113 2.49 0.05 27.64
CA ASP A 113 2.11 -1.32 27.95
C ASP A 113 1.66 -1.39 29.43
N PRO A 114 0.38 -1.68 29.69
CA PRO A 114 -0.14 -1.73 31.05
C PRO A 114 0.50 -2.84 31.89
N ALA A 115 1.08 -3.87 31.25
CA ALA A 115 1.75 -4.95 31.98
C ALA A 115 3.09 -4.52 32.55
N THR A 116 3.81 -3.60 31.89
CA THR A 116 5.15 -3.16 32.29
C THR A 116 5.19 -1.74 32.86
N GLY A 117 4.17 -0.92 32.57
CA GLY A 117 4.18 0.51 32.83
C GLY A 117 5.15 1.30 31.93
N ARG A 118 5.73 0.65 30.90
CA ARG A 118 6.70 1.24 29.97
C ARG A 118 6.14 1.29 28.56
N ARG A 119 6.89 1.87 27.61
CA ARG A 119 6.52 1.77 26.19
C ARG A 119 6.45 0.31 25.74
N TYR A 120 5.68 0.02 24.70
CA TYR A 120 5.71 -1.29 24.05
C TYR A 120 7.07 -1.58 23.41
N LEU A 121 7.45 -2.86 23.42
CA LEU A 121 8.57 -3.39 22.61
C LEU A 121 8.26 -3.23 21.11
N GLU A 122 9.31 -3.10 20.31
CA GLU A 122 9.30 -3.21 18.87
C GLU A 122 8.73 -4.56 18.43
N GLU A 123 7.88 -4.55 17.41
CA GLU A 123 7.39 -5.76 16.77
C GLU A 123 8.17 -6.05 15.49
N LEU A 124 8.53 -5.01 14.72
CA LEU A 124 9.38 -5.09 13.54
C LEU A 124 10.58 -4.16 13.72
N SER A 125 11.72 -4.54 13.15
CA SER A 125 12.92 -3.72 13.10
C SER A 125 13.60 -3.82 11.73
N PHE A 126 14.21 -2.73 11.29
CA PHE A 126 14.93 -2.58 10.04
C PHE A 126 16.32 -2.01 10.33
N GLU A 127 17.32 -2.57 9.67
CA GLU A 127 18.72 -2.15 9.70
C GLU A 127 19.22 -1.91 8.26
N ILE A 128 19.94 -0.83 8.04
CA ILE A 128 20.54 -0.43 6.77
C ILE A 128 22.02 -0.79 6.80
N VAL A 129 22.37 -1.79 5.99
CA VAL A 129 23.72 -2.33 5.94
C VAL A 129 24.48 -1.71 4.76
N ASN A 130 25.46 -0.85 5.08
CA ASN A 130 26.43 -0.33 4.11
C ASN A 130 27.87 -0.79 4.40
N GLU A 131 28.60 -0.08 5.27
CA GLU A 131 29.97 -0.42 5.71
C GLU A 131 30.00 -1.09 7.09
N GLN A 132 28.84 -1.24 7.73
CA GLN A 132 28.74 -1.78 9.08
C GLN A 132 29.17 -3.25 9.15
N SER A 133 29.63 -3.65 10.33
CA SER A 133 30.03 -5.01 10.63
C SER A 133 28.82 -5.96 10.55
N MET A 134 28.85 -6.90 9.59
CA MET A 134 27.83 -7.97 9.52
C MET A 134 27.74 -8.82 10.78
N HIS A 135 28.82 -8.87 11.56
CA HIS A 135 28.80 -9.49 12.88
C HIS A 135 27.87 -8.75 13.83
N ASP A 136 27.97 -7.42 13.88
CA ASP A 136 27.18 -6.59 14.80
C ASP A 136 25.70 -6.60 14.41
N VAL A 137 25.39 -6.48 13.10
CA VAL A 137 24.02 -6.58 12.58
C VAL A 137 23.38 -7.93 12.93
N ARG A 138 24.17 -9.03 12.84
CA ARG A 138 23.71 -10.36 13.24
C ARG A 138 23.44 -10.46 14.75
N GLU A 139 24.36 -9.98 15.59
CA GLU A 139 24.19 -10.01 17.05
C GLU A 139 22.98 -9.19 17.49
N LYS A 140 22.77 -8.01 16.89
CA LYS A 140 21.56 -7.20 17.12
C LYS A 140 20.30 -7.98 16.78
N ALA A 141 20.24 -8.63 15.61
CA ALA A 141 19.07 -9.41 15.20
C ALA A 141 18.78 -10.61 16.13
N GLU A 142 19.82 -11.33 16.55
CA GLU A 142 19.72 -12.42 17.53
C GLU A 142 19.12 -11.93 18.86
N ASP A 143 19.65 -10.82 19.39
CA ASP A 143 19.21 -10.25 20.66
C ASP A 143 17.77 -9.70 20.58
N LEU A 144 17.40 -9.03 19.49
CA LEU A 144 16.04 -8.50 19.25
C LEU A 144 15.01 -9.64 19.22
N VAL A 145 15.26 -10.69 18.44
CA VAL A 145 14.34 -11.83 18.33
C VAL A 145 14.27 -12.59 19.66
N ALA A 146 15.39 -12.76 20.36
CA ALA A 146 15.41 -13.37 21.69
C ALA A 146 14.56 -12.59 22.71
N ARG A 147 14.53 -11.25 22.61
CA ARG A 147 13.69 -10.38 23.44
C ARG A 147 12.21 -10.45 23.09
N GLY A 148 11.89 -10.73 21.83
CA GLY A 148 10.52 -10.90 21.35
C GLY A 148 10.10 -9.97 20.22
N VAL A 149 11.04 -9.25 19.60
CA VAL A 149 10.80 -8.60 18.31
C VAL A 149 10.47 -9.68 17.29
N ARG A 150 9.34 -9.54 16.59
CA ARG A 150 8.79 -10.62 15.76
C ARG A 150 9.58 -10.82 14.48
N ARG A 151 10.03 -9.73 13.85
CA ARG A 151 10.70 -9.75 12.55
C ARG A 151 11.78 -8.67 12.49
N VAL A 152 12.93 -9.03 11.93
CA VAL A 152 14.07 -8.13 11.77
C VAL A 152 14.53 -8.19 10.32
N PHE A 153 14.65 -7.04 9.68
CA PHE A 153 15.02 -6.90 8.27
C PHE A 153 16.36 -6.18 8.13
N ALA A 154 17.13 -6.57 7.13
CA ALA A 154 18.35 -5.89 6.72
C ALA A 154 18.22 -5.41 5.27
N ILE A 155 18.56 -4.15 5.02
CA ILE A 155 18.57 -3.51 3.70
C ILE A 155 20.01 -3.27 3.30
N PHE A 156 20.49 -4.01 2.29
CA PHE A 156 21.87 -3.97 1.84
C PHE A 156 22.04 -2.97 0.70
N VAL A 157 22.60 -1.79 1.02
CA VAL A 157 22.72 -0.70 0.04
C VAL A 157 23.67 -1.06 -1.10
N LYS A 158 24.82 -1.68 -0.81
CA LYS A 158 25.82 -2.05 -1.84
C LYS A 158 25.41 -3.19 -2.76
N ARG A 159 24.48 -4.04 -2.31
CA ARG A 159 24.07 -5.27 -3.03
C ARG A 159 22.65 -5.18 -3.57
N ASP A 160 22.00 -4.03 -3.40
CA ASP A 160 20.63 -3.77 -3.82
C ASP A 160 19.67 -4.91 -3.42
N GLY A 161 19.60 -5.20 -2.12
CA GLY A 161 18.85 -6.35 -1.62
C GLY A 161 18.27 -6.15 -0.23
N VAL A 162 17.21 -6.89 0.06
CA VAL A 162 16.58 -6.95 1.38
C VAL A 162 16.60 -8.39 1.86
N ALA A 163 16.84 -8.60 3.15
CA ALA A 163 16.76 -9.91 3.77
C ALA A 163 16.01 -9.84 5.10
N GLU A 164 15.43 -10.97 5.49
CA GLU A 164 14.79 -11.13 6.79
C GLU A 164 15.61 -12.09 7.65
N TRP A 165 15.75 -11.80 8.94
CA TRP A 165 16.41 -12.69 9.89
C TRP A 165 15.60 -13.99 10.07
N SER A 166 16.25 -15.13 9.83
CA SER A 166 15.70 -16.45 10.15
C SER A 166 16.35 -17.00 11.40
N ALA A 167 15.58 -17.08 12.50
CA ALA A 167 16.06 -17.70 13.74
C ALA A 167 16.37 -19.20 13.55
N ALA A 168 15.69 -19.88 12.64
CA ALA A 168 15.92 -21.28 12.32
C ALA A 168 17.27 -21.49 11.60
N GLU A 169 17.66 -20.55 10.75
CA GLU A 169 18.90 -20.64 9.98
C GLU A 169 20.07 -19.86 10.62
N GLY A 170 19.81 -19.05 11.65
CA GLY A 170 20.81 -18.21 12.29
C GLY A 170 21.46 -17.21 11.34
N ARG A 171 20.73 -16.74 10.32
CA ARG A 171 21.22 -15.82 9.29
C ARG A 171 20.09 -14.99 8.67
N PHE A 172 20.47 -13.91 8.01
CA PHE A 172 19.59 -13.17 7.10
C PHE A 172 19.36 -13.95 5.80
N VAL A 173 18.10 -14.20 5.48
CA VAL A 173 17.64 -14.89 4.27
C VAL A 173 17.14 -13.85 3.27
N PRO A 174 17.72 -13.76 2.05
CA PRO A 174 17.29 -12.79 1.05
C PRO A 174 15.82 -12.95 0.68
N LEU A 175 15.13 -11.82 0.55
CA LEU A 175 13.77 -11.75 0.02
C LEU A 175 13.82 -11.54 -1.49
N ALA A 176 12.90 -12.16 -2.21
CA ALA A 176 12.77 -11.94 -3.65
C ALA A 176 12.34 -10.48 -3.92
N PRO A 177 12.80 -9.84 -5.01
CA PRO A 177 12.47 -8.43 -5.27
C PRO A 177 10.98 -8.15 -5.47
N ASP A 178 10.20 -9.15 -5.89
CA ASP A 178 8.75 -9.11 -6.05
C ASP A 178 7.98 -9.61 -4.82
N ALA A 179 8.68 -10.01 -3.76
CA ALA A 179 8.05 -10.39 -2.49
C ALA A 179 7.40 -9.19 -1.80
N MET A 180 6.44 -9.49 -0.93
CA MET A 180 5.70 -8.52 -0.14
C MET A 180 5.93 -8.79 1.35
N ILE A 181 6.19 -7.75 2.12
CA ILE A 181 6.24 -7.81 3.59
C ILE A 181 4.82 -7.58 4.10
N GLU A 182 4.16 -8.67 4.49
CA GLU A 182 2.84 -8.65 5.13
C GLU A 182 2.99 -8.64 6.64
N ASP A 183 2.29 -7.75 7.35
CA ASP A 183 2.27 -7.74 8.80
C ASP A 183 1.02 -7.03 9.37
N PRO A 184 0.47 -7.48 10.52
CA PRO A 184 -0.64 -6.79 11.19
C PRO A 184 -0.36 -5.32 11.57
N SER A 185 0.90 -4.91 11.69
CA SER A 185 1.27 -3.51 11.94
C SER A 185 1.18 -2.62 10.70
N LEU A 186 0.82 -3.16 9.54
CA LEU A 186 0.79 -2.46 8.25
C LEU A 186 -0.64 -2.43 7.67
N VAL A 187 -1.10 -1.28 7.21
CA VAL A 187 -2.43 -1.11 6.55
C VAL A 187 -2.54 -1.86 5.23
N ARG A 188 -1.39 -2.14 4.61
CA ARG A 188 -1.21 -2.92 3.39
C ARG A 188 0.20 -3.52 3.38
N PRO A 189 0.44 -4.63 2.65
CA PRO A 189 1.77 -5.17 2.48
C PRO A 189 2.75 -4.18 1.83
N VAL A 190 4.01 -4.21 2.25
CA VAL A 190 5.08 -3.38 1.67
C VAL A 190 5.87 -4.22 0.65
N PRO A 191 5.91 -3.86 -0.64
CA PRO A 191 6.76 -4.58 -1.60
C PRO A 191 8.24 -4.42 -1.27
N VAL A 192 9.02 -5.50 -1.40
CA VAL A 192 10.47 -5.46 -1.22
C VAL A 192 11.11 -4.46 -2.19
N ARG A 193 10.65 -4.42 -3.45
CA ARG A 193 11.11 -3.42 -4.43
C ARG A 193 10.96 -1.98 -3.95
N ALA A 194 9.92 -1.64 -3.19
CA ALA A 194 9.69 -0.28 -2.72
C ALA A 194 10.74 0.18 -1.69
N LEU A 195 11.38 -0.76 -0.99
CA LEU A 195 12.50 -0.44 -0.09
C LEU A 195 13.76 -0.03 -0.86
N LEU A 196 13.90 -0.43 -2.12
CA LEU A 196 15.10 -0.24 -2.93
C LEU A 196 14.93 0.84 -4.02
N ASP A 197 13.70 1.04 -4.51
CA ASP A 197 13.37 1.94 -5.61
C ASP A 197 12.45 3.08 -5.15
N GLY A 198 12.90 4.32 -5.32
CA GLY A 198 12.16 5.51 -4.90
C GLY A 198 10.82 5.68 -5.62
N ALA A 199 10.76 5.39 -6.92
CA ALA A 199 9.52 5.52 -7.69
C ALA A 199 8.48 4.45 -7.26
N ALA A 200 8.92 3.25 -6.92
CA ALA A 200 8.08 2.22 -6.32
C ALA A 200 7.61 2.64 -4.93
N ALA A 201 8.48 3.25 -4.12
CA ALA A 201 8.12 3.77 -2.81
C ALA A 201 7.00 4.81 -2.90
N GLU A 202 7.12 5.81 -3.78
CA GLU A 202 6.11 6.84 -4.00
C GLU A 202 4.74 6.26 -4.36
N ARG A 203 4.70 5.30 -5.31
CA ARG A 203 3.45 4.64 -5.70
C ARG A 203 2.80 3.90 -4.54
N GLU A 204 3.58 3.21 -3.72
CA GLU A 204 3.03 2.47 -2.58
C GLU A 204 2.62 3.39 -1.43
N VAL A 205 3.31 4.51 -1.22
CA VAL A 205 2.87 5.55 -0.29
C VAL A 205 1.49 6.08 -0.66
N VAL A 206 1.25 6.41 -1.93
CA VAL A 206 -0.08 6.85 -2.40
C VAL A 206 -1.14 5.78 -2.10
N ARG A 207 -0.84 4.51 -2.38
CA ARG A 207 -1.76 3.40 -2.12
C ARG A 207 -2.00 3.12 -0.64
N ALA A 208 -1.00 3.36 0.22
CA ALA A 208 -1.14 3.25 1.67
C ALA A 208 -2.02 4.38 2.23
N LEU A 209 -1.80 5.61 1.77
CA LEU A 209 -2.60 6.78 2.15
C LEU A 209 -4.05 6.64 1.66
N GLU A 210 -4.25 6.14 0.44
CA GLU A 210 -5.58 5.81 -0.08
C GLU A 210 -6.28 4.77 0.80
N ARG A 211 -5.58 3.68 1.17
CA ARG A 211 -6.13 2.64 2.03
C ARG A 211 -6.53 3.16 3.41
N LYS A 212 -5.83 4.18 3.92
CA LYS A 212 -6.15 4.89 5.16
C LYS A 212 -7.32 5.85 5.05
N GLY A 213 -7.84 6.11 3.84
CA GLY A 213 -8.85 7.13 3.61
C GLY A 213 -8.29 8.54 3.84
N ASN A 214 -7.08 8.82 3.36
CA ASN A 214 -6.49 10.16 3.46
C ASN A 214 -7.47 11.22 2.90
N PRO A 215 -7.78 12.27 3.66
CA PRO A 215 -8.83 13.22 3.30
C PRO A 215 -8.53 14.01 2.02
N GLU A 216 -7.26 14.30 1.73
CA GLU A 216 -6.90 15.01 0.51
C GLU A 216 -7.03 14.11 -0.72
N ILE A 217 -6.63 12.84 -0.61
CA ILE A 217 -6.83 11.86 -1.69
C ILE A 217 -8.33 11.71 -2.00
N GLU A 218 -9.17 11.60 -0.97
CA GLU A 218 -10.63 11.52 -1.17
C GLU A 218 -11.21 12.82 -1.75
N ALA A 219 -10.68 13.98 -1.34
CA ALA A 219 -11.08 15.27 -1.92
C ALA A 219 -10.68 15.40 -3.40
N ILE A 220 -9.49 14.95 -3.79
CA ILE A 220 -9.04 14.91 -5.19
C ILE A 220 -10.01 14.05 -6.02
N LYS A 221 -10.28 12.82 -5.59
CA LYS A 221 -11.23 11.92 -6.27
C LYS A 221 -12.62 12.51 -6.39
N ALA A 222 -13.10 13.20 -5.36
CA ALA A 222 -14.40 13.85 -5.36
C ALA A 222 -14.46 15.00 -6.38
N ARG A 223 -13.40 15.83 -6.45
CA ARG A 223 -13.29 16.92 -7.44
C ARG A 223 -13.28 16.38 -8.87
N GLU A 224 -12.49 15.33 -9.12
CA GLU A 224 -12.43 14.69 -10.45
C GLU A 224 -13.76 14.09 -10.87
N ARG A 225 -14.46 13.41 -9.96
CA ARG A 225 -15.79 12.87 -10.21
C ARG A 225 -16.80 13.97 -10.54
N GLN A 226 -16.77 15.08 -9.79
CA GLN A 226 -17.67 16.20 -10.04
C GLN A 226 -17.40 16.84 -11.40
N ALA A 227 -16.12 17.07 -11.75
CA ALA A 227 -15.75 17.60 -13.06
C ALA A 227 -16.24 16.70 -14.20
N ALA A 228 -16.07 15.38 -14.08
CA ALA A 228 -16.55 14.43 -15.08
C ALA A 228 -18.08 14.43 -15.22
N LEU A 229 -18.82 14.57 -14.11
CA LEU A 229 -20.29 14.68 -14.14
C LEU A 229 -20.75 15.97 -14.82
N ASP A 230 -20.09 17.09 -14.55
CA ASP A 230 -20.42 18.38 -15.16
C ASP A 230 -20.12 18.40 -16.66
N GLU A 231 -19.01 17.82 -17.09
CA GLU A 231 -18.68 17.64 -18.50
C GLU A 231 -19.73 16.76 -19.20
N GLY A 232 -20.05 15.59 -18.62
CA GLY A 232 -21.06 14.69 -19.17
C GLY A 232 -22.45 15.34 -19.26
N ARG A 233 -22.86 16.10 -18.23
CA ARG A 233 -24.12 16.85 -18.24
C ARG A 233 -24.14 17.91 -19.34
N ARG A 234 -23.05 18.66 -19.53
CA ARG A 234 -22.95 19.68 -20.58
C ARG A 234 -23.03 19.05 -21.97
N ALA A 235 -22.26 18.00 -22.21
CA ALA A 235 -22.29 17.27 -23.47
C ALA A 235 -23.69 16.73 -23.79
N GLY A 236 -24.36 16.12 -22.80
CA GLY A 236 -25.73 15.61 -22.96
C GLY A 236 -26.77 16.71 -23.20
N LEU A 237 -26.65 17.87 -22.56
CA LEU A 237 -27.52 19.02 -22.82
C LEU A 237 -27.32 19.58 -24.23
N ASP A 238 -26.07 19.70 -24.68
CA ASP A 238 -25.75 20.21 -26.02
C ASP A 238 -26.23 19.25 -27.12
N GLU A 239 -26.02 17.95 -26.94
CA GLU A 239 -26.51 16.90 -27.85
C GLU A 239 -28.05 16.89 -27.88
N GLY A 240 -28.70 16.86 -26.71
CA GLY A 240 -30.16 16.88 -26.61
C GLY A 240 -30.77 18.13 -27.22
N ARG A 241 -30.14 19.30 -27.03
CA ARG A 241 -30.57 20.56 -27.65
C ARG A 241 -30.47 20.49 -29.16
N ARG A 242 -29.36 19.98 -29.71
CA ARG A 242 -29.16 19.85 -31.15
C ARG A 242 -30.15 18.86 -31.77
N ALA A 243 -30.31 17.69 -31.16
CA ALA A 243 -31.29 16.70 -31.62
C ALA A 243 -32.71 17.26 -31.62
N GLY A 244 -33.11 17.95 -30.54
CA GLY A 244 -34.43 18.59 -30.45
C GLY A 244 -34.65 19.70 -31.49
N LEU A 245 -33.60 20.48 -31.82
CA LEU A 245 -33.68 21.48 -32.89
C LEU A 245 -33.86 20.83 -34.26
N ASP A 246 -33.08 19.80 -34.57
CA ASP A 246 -33.18 19.08 -35.84
C ASP A 246 -34.56 18.41 -35.98
N ASP A 247 -35.07 17.76 -34.93
CA ASP A 247 -36.41 17.16 -34.92
C ASP A 247 -37.51 18.21 -35.11
N GLY A 248 -37.36 19.38 -34.47
CA GLY A 248 -38.23 20.53 -34.67
C GLY A 248 -38.23 21.01 -36.13
N GLN A 249 -37.05 21.16 -36.73
CA GLN A 249 -36.89 21.56 -38.13
C GLN A 249 -37.52 20.54 -39.09
N ARG A 250 -37.29 19.23 -38.87
CA ARG A 250 -37.94 18.15 -39.64
C ARG A 250 -39.46 18.28 -39.60
N ALA A 251 -40.02 18.44 -38.40
CA ALA A 251 -41.46 18.55 -38.21
C ALA A 251 -42.05 19.80 -38.87
N VAL A 252 -41.36 20.95 -38.79
CA VAL A 252 -41.78 22.20 -39.46
C VAL A 252 -41.73 22.05 -40.97
N LEU A 253 -40.61 21.57 -41.52
CA LEU A 253 -40.41 21.44 -42.96
C LEU A 253 -41.46 20.49 -43.57
N LEU A 254 -41.73 19.34 -42.96
CA LEU A 254 -42.79 18.43 -43.42
C LEU A 254 -44.17 19.09 -43.46
N ARG A 255 -44.51 19.94 -42.48
CA ARG A 255 -45.77 20.71 -42.50
C ARG A 255 -45.80 21.73 -43.63
N GLN A 256 -44.70 22.43 -43.88
CA GLN A 256 -44.60 23.41 -44.96
C GLN A 256 -44.68 22.75 -46.34
N LEU A 257 -43.98 21.62 -46.53
CA LEU A 257 -44.05 20.83 -47.76
C LEU A 257 -45.49 20.39 -48.04
N ARG A 258 -46.18 19.92 -47.00
CA ARG A 258 -47.59 19.53 -47.12
C ARG A 258 -48.48 20.69 -47.50
N ALA A 259 -48.26 21.86 -46.91
CA ALA A 259 -49.04 23.06 -47.17
C ALA A 259 -48.81 23.63 -48.59
N ARG A 260 -47.58 23.57 -49.12
CA ARG A 260 -47.22 24.13 -50.43
C ARG A 260 -47.49 23.16 -51.59
N PHE A 261 -47.21 21.87 -51.42
CA PHE A 261 -47.19 20.89 -52.51
C PHE A 261 -48.26 19.78 -52.37
N GLY A 262 -49.03 19.74 -51.28
CA GLY A 262 -49.98 18.67 -51.00
C GLY A 262 -49.32 17.47 -50.32
N ASP A 263 -49.88 16.26 -50.42
CA ASP A 263 -49.33 15.11 -49.71
C ASP A 263 -47.89 14.78 -50.14
N VAL A 264 -46.99 14.71 -49.15
CA VAL A 264 -45.57 14.43 -49.36
C VAL A 264 -45.38 12.91 -49.53
N PRO A 265 -44.80 12.43 -50.65
CA PRO A 265 -44.51 11.01 -50.85
C PRO A 265 -43.62 10.44 -49.75
N GLU A 266 -43.83 9.16 -49.38
CA GLU A 266 -43.17 8.55 -48.23
C GLU A 266 -41.63 8.55 -48.33
N GLY A 267 -41.08 8.27 -49.52
CA GLY A 267 -39.63 8.34 -49.73
C GLY A 267 -39.04 9.74 -49.50
N ARG A 268 -39.80 10.81 -49.79
CA ARG A 268 -39.38 12.19 -49.49
C ARG A 268 -39.52 12.51 -48.01
N ARG A 269 -40.52 11.95 -47.33
CA ARG A 269 -40.68 12.08 -45.87
C ARG A 269 -39.51 11.43 -45.14
N GLU A 270 -39.11 10.22 -45.52
CA GLU A 270 -37.94 9.54 -44.97
C GLU A 270 -36.65 10.32 -45.24
N GLN A 271 -36.50 10.90 -46.43
CA GLN A 271 -35.36 11.75 -46.79
C GLN A 271 -35.24 12.98 -45.86
N VAL A 272 -36.36 13.58 -45.46
CA VAL A 272 -36.41 14.68 -44.49
C VAL A 272 -36.09 14.21 -43.07
N LEU A 273 -36.68 13.10 -42.62
CA LEU A 273 -36.42 12.56 -41.27
C LEU A 273 -34.95 12.17 -41.08
N ALA A 274 -34.28 11.68 -42.12
CA ALA A 274 -32.87 11.29 -42.09
C ALA A 274 -31.90 12.47 -42.35
N ALA A 275 -32.39 13.68 -42.60
CA ALA A 275 -31.53 14.81 -42.96
C ALA A 275 -30.81 15.45 -41.77
N SER A 276 -29.59 15.94 -42.02
CA SER A 276 -28.87 16.80 -41.08
C SER A 276 -29.54 18.17 -40.99
N GLY A 277 -29.33 18.87 -39.87
CA GLY A 277 -29.78 20.26 -39.69
C GLY A 277 -29.38 21.20 -40.83
N GLU A 278 -28.18 21.03 -41.40
CA GLU A 278 -27.72 21.82 -42.55
C GLU A 278 -28.56 21.59 -43.82
N ARG A 279 -28.88 20.33 -44.15
CA ARG A 279 -29.77 20.03 -45.29
C ARG A 279 -31.19 20.53 -45.04
N LEU A 280 -31.68 20.38 -43.80
CA LEU A 280 -33.00 20.86 -43.40
C LEU A 280 -33.11 22.38 -43.56
N ALA A 281 -32.08 23.12 -43.15
CA ALA A 281 -32.01 24.57 -43.34
C ALA A 281 -32.00 24.95 -44.83
N GLY A 282 -31.17 24.29 -45.64
CA GLY A 282 -31.12 24.53 -47.09
C GLY A 282 -32.47 24.30 -47.78
N TRP A 283 -33.17 23.21 -47.44
CA TRP A 283 -34.52 22.98 -47.96
C TRP A 283 -35.54 23.98 -47.42
N ALA A 284 -35.43 24.40 -46.16
CA ALA A 284 -36.33 25.43 -45.61
C ALA A 284 -36.19 26.79 -46.30
N GLU A 285 -35.02 27.14 -46.84
CA GLU A 285 -34.85 28.34 -47.65
C GLU A 285 -35.35 28.12 -49.09
N ARG A 286 -34.96 27.01 -49.72
CA ARG A 286 -35.37 26.68 -51.10
C ARG A 286 -36.87 26.50 -51.24
N ILE A 287 -37.57 26.12 -50.17
CA ILE A 287 -39.03 25.96 -50.20
C ILE A 287 -39.73 27.25 -50.59
N LEU A 288 -39.09 28.42 -50.49
CA LEU A 288 -39.67 29.71 -50.86
C LEU A 288 -39.76 29.89 -52.37
N THR A 289 -38.77 29.38 -53.12
CA THR A 289 -38.63 29.59 -54.57
C THR A 289 -38.99 28.35 -55.39
N ALA A 290 -38.76 27.13 -54.86
CA ALA A 290 -38.95 25.89 -55.61
C ALA A 290 -40.40 25.68 -56.07
N THR A 291 -40.58 25.36 -57.34
CA THR A 291 -41.89 25.14 -57.97
C THR A 291 -42.38 23.69 -57.85
N THR A 292 -41.45 22.75 -57.65
CA THR A 292 -41.75 21.32 -57.48
C THR A 292 -40.99 20.71 -56.30
N LEU A 293 -41.43 19.54 -55.83
CA LEU A 293 -40.71 18.78 -54.80
C LEU A 293 -39.34 18.31 -55.30
N ASP A 294 -39.22 17.91 -56.57
CA ASP A 294 -37.95 17.44 -57.12
C ASP A 294 -36.92 18.58 -57.15
N GLU A 295 -37.32 19.77 -57.61
CA GLU A 295 -36.48 20.98 -57.60
C GLU A 295 -36.03 21.36 -56.19
N LEU A 296 -36.82 21.09 -55.15
CA LEU A 296 -36.42 21.33 -53.76
C LEU A 296 -35.26 20.41 -53.31
N PHE A 297 -35.37 19.12 -53.64
CA PHE A 297 -34.48 18.08 -53.14
C PHE A 297 -33.24 17.81 -54.02
N GLU A 298 -33.13 18.46 -55.18
CA GLU A 298 -32.05 18.26 -56.17
C GLU A 298 -30.70 18.91 -55.82
N GLY A 299 -30.54 19.54 -54.65
CA GLY A 299 -29.22 20.04 -54.22
C GLY A 299 -29.02 20.03 -52.71
#